data_AF-A0A2K9FBT0-F1
#
_entry.id   AF-A0A2K9FBT0-F1
#
_cell.length_a   1.000
_cell.length_b   1.000
_cell.length_c   1.000
_cell.angle_alpha   90.00
_cell.angle_beta   90.00
_cell.angle_gamma   90.00
#
_symmetry.space_group_name_H-M   'P 1'
#
loop_
_entity.id
_entity.type
_entity.pdbx_description
1 polymer ?
#
loop_
_entity_poly.entity_id
_entity_poly.type
_entity_poly.pdbx_seq_one_letter_code
_entity_poly.pdbx_strand_id
1 'polypeptide(L)'
;MDAPLPLLVVDAANVVGSVPDGWWRDRRGAAERLRDGLVPYASAGVAGLPGPVEVVLVVEGAARGVAAVPGVRVVAADGSGDDRIVAVVAEAAERDPERRVLVVTADRALRDRVHRHGAATAGPRTVRPA
;
A
#
# COMPACT_ATOMS: atom_id res chain seq x y z
N MET A 1 7.07 19.46 -16.61
CA MET A 1 7.26 18.27 -15.76
C MET A 1 5.90 17.98 -15.19
N ASP A 2 5.28 16.85 -15.57
CA ASP A 2 4.00 16.48 -14.98
C ASP A 2 4.16 16.35 -13.47
N ALA A 3 3.20 16.89 -12.73
CA ALA A 3 3.16 16.71 -11.28
C ALA A 3 3.12 15.20 -10.97
N PRO A 4 3.86 14.72 -9.95
CA PRO A 4 3.87 13.31 -9.63
C PRO A 4 2.46 12.85 -9.27
N LEU A 5 2.07 11.68 -9.79
CA LEU A 5 0.77 11.09 -9.50
C LEU A 5 0.56 10.96 -7.99
N PRO A 6 -0.67 11.13 -7.46
CA PRO A 6 -0.98 10.76 -6.08
C PRO A 6 -0.50 9.33 -5.76
N LEU A 7 -0.14 9.07 -4.52
CA LEU A 7 0.46 7.81 -4.08
C LEU A 7 -0.51 7.00 -3.22
N LEU A 8 -0.78 5.76 -3.61
CA LEU A 8 -1.50 4.77 -2.82
C LEU A 8 -0.51 3.74 -2.27
N VAL A 9 -0.30 3.73 -0.95
CA VAL A 9 0.55 2.75 -0.26
C VAL A 9 -0.33 1.72 0.42
N VAL A 10 -0.11 0.44 0.14
CA VAL A 10 -0.93 -0.67 0.66
C VAL A 10 -0.09 -1.55 1.58
N ASP A 11 -0.56 -1.72 2.80
CA ASP A 11 -0.02 -2.66 3.77
C ASP A 11 -0.50 -4.07 3.44
N ALA A 12 0.36 -4.88 2.80
CA ALA A 12 -0.03 -6.22 2.40
C ALA A 12 -0.38 -7.10 3.61
N ALA A 13 0.38 -6.99 4.70
CA ALA A 13 0.22 -7.86 5.85
C ALA A 13 -1.11 -7.60 6.56
N ASN A 14 -1.47 -6.33 6.73
CA ASN A 14 -2.73 -5.90 7.32
C ASN A 14 -3.91 -6.21 6.42
N VAL A 15 -3.81 -5.96 5.10
CA VAL A 15 -4.92 -6.26 4.17
C VAL A 15 -5.19 -7.75 4.12
N VAL A 16 -4.15 -8.58 3.88
CA VAL A 16 -4.29 -10.05 3.85
C VAL A 16 -4.78 -10.58 5.20
N GLY A 17 -4.26 -10.07 6.32
CA GLY A 17 -4.69 -10.48 7.66
C GLY A 17 -6.14 -10.11 7.99
N SER A 18 -6.72 -9.14 7.28
CA SER A 18 -8.09 -8.69 7.50
C SER A 18 -9.16 -9.50 6.74
N VAL A 19 -8.76 -10.46 5.90
CA VAL A 19 -9.66 -11.29 5.10
C VAL A 19 -9.96 -12.62 5.82
N PRO A 20 -11.23 -12.94 6.12
CA PRO A 20 -11.60 -14.10 6.93
C PRO A 20 -11.75 -15.40 6.12
N ASP A 21 -10.83 -15.68 5.20
CA ASP A 21 -10.91 -16.79 4.24
C ASP A 21 -9.73 -17.78 4.32
N GLY A 22 -8.83 -17.58 5.28
CA GLY A 22 -7.67 -18.46 5.48
C GLY A 22 -6.45 -18.12 4.62
N TRP A 23 -6.45 -17.00 3.88
CA TRP A 23 -5.30 -16.55 3.07
C TRP A 23 -3.99 -16.44 3.86
N TRP A 24 -4.07 -16.25 5.18
CA TRP A 24 -2.89 -16.21 6.04
C TRP A 24 -2.03 -17.48 5.99
N ARG A 25 -2.58 -18.64 5.58
CA ARG A 25 -1.83 -19.90 5.45
C ARG A 25 -0.81 -19.88 4.32
N ASP A 26 -1.10 -19.16 3.25
CA ASP A 26 -0.18 -18.92 2.14
C ASP A 26 0.00 -17.41 1.95
N ARG A 27 0.89 -16.84 2.78
CA ARG A 27 1.13 -15.39 2.81
C ARG A 27 1.65 -14.86 1.47
N ARG A 28 2.46 -15.64 0.76
CA ARG A 28 3.01 -15.23 -0.53
C ARG A 28 1.92 -15.21 -1.61
N GLY A 29 1.20 -16.32 -1.79
CA GLY A 29 0.13 -16.37 -2.78
C GLY A 29 -0.99 -15.37 -2.48
N ALA A 30 -1.28 -15.13 -1.19
CA ALA A 30 -2.21 -14.08 -0.78
C ALA A 30 -1.74 -12.66 -1.17
N ALA A 31 -0.47 -12.35 -0.99
CA ALA A 31 0.11 -11.07 -1.42
C ALA A 31 0.15 -10.94 -2.95
N GLU A 32 0.40 -12.03 -3.70
CA GLU A 32 0.32 -12.05 -5.16
C GLU A 32 -1.10 -11.77 -5.64
N ARG A 33 -2.11 -12.44 -5.07
CA ARG A 33 -3.53 -12.17 -5.38
C ARG A 33 -3.94 -10.73 -5.05
N LEU A 34 -3.49 -10.20 -3.90
CA LEU A 34 -3.72 -8.81 -3.55
C LEU A 34 -3.08 -7.86 -4.57
N ARG A 35 -1.81 -8.08 -4.93
CA ARG A 35 -1.09 -7.28 -5.94
C ARG A 35 -1.88 -7.25 -7.26
N ASP A 36 -2.33 -8.38 -7.74
CA ASP A 36 -3.05 -8.46 -9.02
C ASP A 36 -4.40 -7.74 -8.95
N GLY A 37 -5.10 -7.84 -7.81
CA GLY A 37 -6.32 -7.09 -7.53
C GLY A 37 -6.11 -5.57 -7.40
N LEU A 38 -4.87 -5.10 -7.19
CA LEU A 38 -4.57 -3.67 -7.10
C LEU A 38 -4.39 -2.99 -8.47
N VAL A 39 -4.14 -3.75 -9.54
CA VAL A 39 -3.86 -3.21 -10.88
C VAL A 39 -4.94 -2.22 -11.37
N PRO A 40 -6.26 -2.48 -11.22
CA PRO A 40 -7.30 -1.55 -11.65
C PRO A 40 -7.27 -0.20 -10.92
N TYR A 41 -6.75 -0.14 -9.69
CA TYR A 41 -6.69 1.11 -8.93
C TYR A 41 -5.60 2.05 -9.43
N ALA A 42 -4.59 1.59 -10.16
CA ALA A 42 -3.56 2.46 -10.72
C ALA A 42 -4.15 3.50 -11.68
N SER A 43 -5.16 3.12 -12.46
CA SER A 43 -5.88 4.02 -13.36
C SER A 43 -7.08 4.68 -12.70
N ALA A 44 -7.89 3.93 -11.94
CA ALA A 44 -9.14 4.44 -11.37
C ALA A 44 -8.95 5.28 -10.09
N GLY A 45 -7.88 5.00 -9.33
CA GLY A 45 -7.75 5.45 -7.94
C GLY A 45 -8.74 4.77 -7.00
N VAL A 46 -8.91 5.33 -5.82
CA VAL A 46 -9.84 4.86 -4.78
C VAL A 46 -10.66 6.02 -4.22
N ALA A 47 -11.69 5.71 -3.43
CA ALA A 47 -12.42 6.75 -2.69
C ALA A 47 -11.45 7.57 -1.83
N GLY A 48 -11.43 8.89 -2.02
CA GLY A 48 -10.51 9.81 -1.34
C GLY A 48 -9.16 10.03 -2.05
N LEU A 49 -8.84 9.25 -3.09
CA LEU A 49 -7.63 9.43 -3.91
C LEU A 49 -7.94 9.09 -5.38
N PRO A 50 -8.56 10.02 -6.14
CA PRO A 50 -8.96 9.78 -7.53
C PRO A 50 -7.74 9.54 -8.42
N GLY A 51 -7.89 8.65 -9.39
CA GLY A 51 -6.83 8.27 -10.32
C GLY A 51 -6.51 9.30 -11.40
N PRO A 52 -5.40 9.10 -12.14
CA PRO A 52 -4.44 7.99 -11.97
C PRO A 52 -3.56 8.14 -10.72
N VAL A 53 -3.13 7.01 -10.13
CA VAL A 53 -2.28 6.97 -8.93
C VAL A 53 -1.09 6.03 -9.12
N GLU A 54 0.03 6.32 -8.45
CA GLU A 54 1.10 5.33 -8.24
C GLU A 54 0.66 4.37 -7.12
N VAL A 55 0.71 3.06 -7.36
CA VAL A 55 0.39 2.05 -6.35
C VAL A 55 1.66 1.37 -5.86
N VAL A 56 1.84 1.33 -4.54
CA VAL A 56 2.94 0.65 -3.85
C VAL A 56 2.38 -0.37 -2.87
N LEU A 57 2.66 -1.64 -3.11
CA LEU A 57 2.38 -2.72 -2.18
C LEU A 57 3.63 -2.98 -1.32
N VAL A 58 3.52 -2.81 0.00
CA VAL A 58 4.59 -3.14 0.93
C VAL A 58 4.38 -4.56 1.48
N VAL A 59 5.38 -5.42 1.29
CA VAL A 59 5.39 -6.82 1.73
C VAL A 59 6.47 -7.07 2.78
N GLU A 60 6.24 -8.03 3.67
CA GLU A 60 7.18 -8.42 4.71
C GLU A 60 7.21 -9.94 4.91
N GLY A 61 8.22 -10.44 5.64
CA GLY A 61 8.34 -11.84 6.04
C GLY A 61 8.19 -12.83 4.88
N ALA A 62 7.26 -13.80 5.03
CA ALA A 62 7.03 -14.85 4.05
C ALA A 62 6.49 -14.37 2.70
N ALA A 63 6.02 -13.12 2.59
CA ALA A 63 5.61 -12.50 1.33
C ALA A 63 6.76 -11.75 0.63
N ARG A 64 7.99 -11.77 1.16
CA ARG A 64 9.16 -11.28 0.41
C ARG A 64 9.35 -12.11 -0.86
N GLY A 65 9.75 -11.44 -1.94
CA GLY A 65 9.95 -12.07 -3.25
C GLY A 65 8.71 -12.05 -4.17
N VAL A 66 7.60 -11.44 -3.74
CA VAL A 66 6.50 -11.08 -4.63
C VAL A 66 7.00 -10.08 -5.67
N ALA A 67 6.91 -10.44 -6.95
CA ALA A 67 7.34 -9.60 -8.05
C ALA A 67 6.37 -8.43 -8.28
N ALA A 68 6.88 -7.30 -8.77
CA ALA A 68 6.06 -6.20 -9.27
C ALA A 68 5.39 -6.58 -10.60
N VAL A 69 4.30 -5.87 -10.92
CA VAL A 69 3.57 -5.99 -12.19
C VAL A 69 3.28 -4.59 -12.74
N PRO A 70 2.99 -4.44 -14.04
CA PRO A 70 2.57 -3.14 -14.58
C PRO A 70 1.42 -2.53 -13.76
N GLY A 71 1.59 -1.29 -13.31
CA GLY A 71 0.62 -0.58 -12.47
C GLY A 71 0.79 -0.76 -10.95
N VAL A 72 1.54 -1.74 -10.48
CA VAL A 72 1.74 -1.99 -9.03
C VAL A 72 3.22 -2.25 -8.73
N ARG A 73 3.86 -1.30 -8.06
CA ARG A 73 5.22 -1.47 -7.53
C ARG A 73 5.15 -2.27 -6.23
N VAL A 74 6.06 -3.23 -6.06
CA VAL A 74 6.18 -4.02 -4.84
C VAL A 74 7.47 -3.65 -4.13
N VAL A 75 7.40 -3.44 -2.82
CA VAL A 75 8.53 -3.09 -1.96
C VAL A 75 8.57 -4.06 -0.79
N ALA A 76 9.69 -4.77 -0.65
CA ALA A 76 9.93 -5.61 0.51
C ALA A 76 10.47 -4.76 1.67
N ALA A 77 9.97 -5.01 2.88
CA ALA A 77 10.56 -4.52 4.12
C ALA A 77 11.63 -5.50 4.61
N ASP A 78 12.84 -5.02 4.93
CA ASP A 78 13.94 -5.84 5.49
C ASP A 78 13.71 -6.23 6.96
N GLY A 79 12.84 -5.51 7.66
CA GLY A 79 12.33 -5.82 8.99
C GLY A 79 10.80 -5.70 8.99
N SER A 80 10.30 -4.68 9.68
CA SER A 80 8.88 -4.37 9.82
C SER A 80 8.29 -3.71 8.57
N GLY A 81 7.12 -4.19 8.13
CA GLY A 81 6.30 -3.55 7.11
C GLY A 81 5.93 -2.10 7.46
N ASP A 82 5.56 -1.85 8.72
CA ASP A 82 5.20 -0.51 9.21
C ASP A 82 6.33 0.50 9.02
N ASP A 83 7.55 0.11 9.40
CA ASP A 83 8.73 0.97 9.25
C ASP A 83 9.01 1.26 7.79
N ARG A 84 8.81 0.27 6.91
CA ARG A 84 8.99 0.47 5.47
C ARG A 84 7.91 1.38 4.89
N ILE A 85 6.65 1.24 5.32
CA ILE A 85 5.55 2.12 4.91
C ILE A 85 5.85 3.57 5.33
N VAL A 86 6.27 3.79 6.58
CA VAL A 86 6.64 5.13 7.04
C VAL A 86 7.79 5.70 6.22
N ALA A 87 8.81 4.91 5.91
CA ALA A 87 9.90 5.34 5.04
C ALA A 87 9.40 5.72 3.63
N VAL A 88 8.55 4.91 2.99
CA VAL A 88 7.97 5.23 1.67
C VAL A 88 7.19 6.55 1.71
N VAL A 89 6.40 6.78 2.76
CA VAL A 89 5.61 8.00 2.93
C VAL A 89 6.51 9.21 3.17
N ALA A 90 7.49 9.10 4.07
CA ALA A 90 8.44 10.18 4.36
C ALA A 90 9.23 10.57 3.12
N GLU A 91 9.78 9.59 2.39
CA GLU A 91 10.48 9.83 1.13
C GLU A 91 9.58 10.51 0.08
N ALA A 92 8.28 10.18 0.04
CA ALA A 92 7.35 10.81 -0.89
C ALA A 92 7.10 12.28 -0.53
N ALA A 93 6.90 12.59 0.76
CA ALA A 93 6.72 13.95 1.26
C ALA A 93 7.99 14.81 1.11
N GLU A 94 9.18 14.23 1.30
CA GLU A 94 10.46 14.92 1.10
C GLU A 94 10.69 15.29 -0.37
N ARG A 95 10.29 14.41 -1.30
CA ARG A 95 10.40 14.65 -2.74
C ARG A 95 9.38 15.67 -3.24
N ASP A 96 8.16 15.62 -2.73
CA ASP A 96 7.09 16.54 -3.08
C ASP A 96 6.11 16.70 -1.90
N PRO A 97 6.21 17.81 -1.15
CA PRO A 97 5.34 18.08 0.01
C PRO A 97 3.86 18.19 -0.33
N GLU A 98 3.51 18.53 -1.57
CA GLU A 98 2.10 18.69 -2.02
C GLU A 98 1.52 17.37 -2.56
N ARG A 99 2.34 16.32 -2.66
CA ARG A 99 1.91 15.02 -3.17
C ARG A 99 0.92 14.38 -2.19
N ARG A 100 -0.31 14.16 -2.65
CA ARG A 100 -1.32 13.42 -1.89
C ARG A 100 -0.89 11.95 -1.73
N VAL A 101 -0.82 11.49 -0.48
CA VAL A 101 -0.51 10.10 -0.13
C VAL A 101 -1.66 9.50 0.67
N LEU A 102 -2.11 8.30 0.28
CA LEU A 102 -3.09 7.51 1.04
C LEU A 102 -2.48 6.17 1.44
N VAL A 103 -2.49 5.85 2.73
CA VAL A 103 -2.03 4.56 3.26
C VAL A 103 -3.23 3.68 3.61
N VAL A 104 -3.29 2.49 3.02
CA VAL A 104 -4.33 1.50 3.31
C VAL A 104 -3.86 0.58 4.43
N THR A 105 -4.38 0.78 5.64
CA THR A 105 -4.12 -0.04 6.83
C THR A 105 -5.21 0.14 7.89
N ALA A 106 -5.45 -0.88 8.70
CA ALA A 106 -6.26 -0.82 9.91
C ALA A 106 -5.44 -0.56 11.19
N ASP A 107 -4.11 -0.62 11.13
CA ASP A 107 -3.25 -0.46 12.30
C ASP A 107 -3.26 1.00 12.79
N ARG A 108 -3.62 1.21 14.07
CA ARG A 108 -3.72 2.56 14.66
C ARG A 108 -2.35 3.22 14.88
N ALA A 109 -1.36 2.45 15.31
CA ALA A 109 -0.03 2.99 15.55
C ALA A 109 0.63 3.40 14.23
N LEU A 110 0.46 2.60 13.17
CA LEU A 110 0.94 2.96 11.84
C LEU A 110 0.23 4.21 11.31
N ARG A 111 -1.10 4.33 11.47
CA ARG A 111 -1.86 5.53 11.07
C ARG A 111 -1.30 6.80 11.69
N ASP A 112 -1.07 6.78 13.01
CA ASP A 112 -0.52 7.93 13.73
C ASP A 112 0.87 8.31 13.20
N ARG A 113 1.70 7.33 12.85
CA ARG A 113 3.04 7.56 12.30
C ARG A 113 3.00 8.18 10.91
N VAL A 114 2.18 7.66 9.99
CA VAL A 114 2.12 8.18 8.60
C VAL A 114 1.43 9.54 8.52
N HIS A 115 0.48 9.83 9.42
CA HIS A 115 -0.16 11.15 9.52
C HIS A 115 0.85 12.25 9.86
N ARG A 116 1.92 11.96 10.63
CA ARG A 116 2.99 12.93 10.92
C ARG A 116 3.76 13.36 9.67
N HIS A 117 3.68 12.58 8.60
CA HIS A 117 4.27 12.87 7.29
C HIS A 117 3.24 13.38 6.28
N GLY A 118 2.03 13.77 6.72
CA GLY A 118 1.01 14.36 5.86
C GLY A 118 0.18 13.36 5.04
N ALA A 119 0.39 12.05 5.22
CA ALA A 119 -0.46 11.05 4.55
C ALA A 119 -1.86 10.99 5.17
N ALA A 120 -2.87 10.69 4.35
CA ALA A 120 -4.18 10.23 4.78
C ALA A 120 -4.19 8.71 4.95
N THR A 121 -5.22 8.16 5.60
CA THR A 121 -5.36 6.71 5.79
C THR A 121 -6.74 6.19 5.42
N ALA A 122 -6.80 4.96 4.91
CA ALA A 122 -8.02 4.23 4.60
C ALA A 122 -7.95 2.79 5.14
N GLY A 123 -9.12 2.16 5.35
CA GLY A 123 -9.18 0.80 5.85
C GLY A 123 -8.96 -0.26 4.75
N PRO A 124 -8.60 -1.51 5.11
CA PRO A 124 -8.34 -2.58 4.14
C PRO A 124 -9.45 -2.81 3.12
N ARG A 125 -10.71 -2.62 3.53
CA ARG A 125 -11.90 -2.77 2.66
C ARG A 125 -11.86 -1.88 1.41
N THR A 126 -11.07 -0.82 1.40
CA THR A 126 -10.91 0.06 0.24
C THR A 126 -10.29 -0.64 -0.97
N VAL A 127 -9.47 -1.69 -0.75
CA VAL A 127 -8.72 -2.38 -1.81
C VAL A 127 -8.85 -3.89 -1.76
N ARG A 128 -9.84 -4.41 -1.03
CA ARG A 128 -10.07 -5.85 -1.00
C ARG A 128 -10.50 -6.31 -2.39
N PRO A 129 -9.84 -7.33 -2.98
CA PRO A 129 -10.40 -8.00 -4.13
C PRO A 129 -11.76 -8.59 -3.75
N ALA A 130 -12.73 -8.49 -4.66
CA ALA A 130 -14.06 -9.08 -4.51
C ALA A 130 -13.98 -10.61 -4.50
#